data_AF-A0A9X2BNQ9-F1
#
_entry.id   AF-A0A9X2BNQ9-F1
#
_cell.length_a   1.000
_cell.length_b   1.000
_cell.length_c   1.000
_cell.angle_alpha   90.00
_cell.angle_beta   90.00
_cell.angle_gamma   90.00
#
_symmetry.space_group_name_H-M   'P 1'
#
loop_
_entity.id
_entity.type
_entity.pdbx_description
1 polymer ?
#
loop_
_entity_poly.entity_id
_entity_poly.type
_entity_poly.pdbx_seq_one_letter_code
_entity_poly.pdbx_strand_id
1 'polypeptide(L)'
;MPNYYAQIDEEGRVFAVSELSGEVESPNLVPISEQQYKRGNLLFTRYADGGFTGDFVRMEADKTQIRADGEDTVTVTITVVDWQGQVQKEFNNEVAVELNGIRQTVKAAKGVAEVTISSDEPGAYALKTVGLDRNGDLKVVFVDGN
;
A
#
# COMPACT_ATOMS: atom_id res chain seq x y z
N MET A 1 -8.60 27.53 -18.17
CA MET A 1 -9.06 26.60 -17.12
C MET A 1 -7.83 25.82 -16.67
N PRO A 2 -7.65 25.53 -15.37
CA PRO A 2 -6.53 24.71 -14.93
C PRO A 2 -6.60 23.33 -15.59
N ASN A 3 -5.45 22.81 -16.00
CA ASN A 3 -5.31 21.45 -16.53
C ASN A 3 -4.49 20.61 -15.54
N TYR A 4 -4.99 19.41 -15.25
CA TYR A 4 -4.37 18.50 -14.28
C TYR A 4 -3.64 17.40 -15.02
N TYR A 5 -2.44 17.09 -14.55
CA TYR A 5 -1.59 16.06 -15.15
C TYR A 5 -1.00 15.14 -14.10
N ALA A 6 -0.88 13.86 -14.45
CA ALA A 6 0.04 12.94 -13.81
C ALA A 6 1.37 12.96 -14.59
N GLN A 7 2.49 13.13 -13.89
CA GLN A 7 3.81 13.09 -14.48
C GLN A 7 4.36 11.68 -14.38
N ILE A 8 4.72 11.10 -15.52
CA ILE A 8 5.19 9.71 -15.63
C ILE A 8 6.66 9.65 -16.04
N ASP A 9 7.37 8.64 -15.55
CA ASP A 9 8.71 8.29 -16.03
C ASP A 9 8.66 7.42 -17.30
N GLU A 10 9.83 6.97 -17.76
CA GLU A 10 9.97 6.15 -18.98
C GLU A 10 9.26 4.79 -18.87
N GLU A 11 8.98 4.30 -17.66
CA GLU A 11 8.25 3.06 -17.39
C GLU A 11 6.74 3.30 -17.17
N GLY A 12 6.28 4.54 -17.35
CA GLY A 12 4.90 4.95 -17.11
C GLY A 12 4.57 5.16 -15.64
N ARG A 13 5.55 5.14 -14.72
CA ARG A 13 5.28 5.28 -13.29
C ARG A 13 5.02 6.73 -12.93
N VAL A 14 3.91 6.97 -12.23
CA VAL A 14 3.55 8.32 -11.76
C VAL A 14 4.40 8.71 -10.57
N PHE A 15 5.22 9.74 -10.73
CA PHE A 15 6.07 10.29 -9.66
C PHE A 15 5.59 11.66 -9.15
N ALA A 16 4.72 12.35 -9.89
CA ALA A 16 4.13 13.62 -9.46
C ALA A 16 2.74 13.84 -10.07
N VAL A 17 1.97 14.74 -9.47
CA VAL A 17 0.75 15.31 -10.04
C VAL A 17 0.87 16.83 -10.04
N SER A 18 0.34 17.49 -11.06
CA SER A 18 0.47 18.94 -11.22
C SER A 18 -0.78 19.57 -11.77
N GLU A 19 -1.01 20.82 -11.36
CA GLU A 19 -2.00 21.73 -11.92
C GLU A 19 -1.26 22.81 -12.72
N LEU A 20 -1.54 22.89 -14.03
CA LEU A 20 -0.92 23.84 -14.95
C LEU A 20 -1.95 24.86 -15.44
N SER A 21 -1.49 26.07 -15.77
CA SER A 21 -2.34 27.19 -16.18
C SER A 21 -2.95 27.05 -17.58
N GLY A 22 -2.47 26.09 -18.37
CA GLY A 22 -2.88 25.85 -19.74
C GLY A 22 -2.56 24.43 -20.19
N GLU A 23 -2.93 24.10 -21.43
CA GLU A 23 -2.70 22.78 -22.01
C GLU A 23 -1.23 22.63 -22.38
N VAL A 24 -0.66 21.48 -22.04
CA VAL A 24 0.72 21.10 -22.35
C VAL A 24 0.70 19.75 -23.02
N GLU A 25 1.21 19.70 -24.25
CA GLU A 25 1.48 18.44 -24.94
C GLU A 25 2.88 17.95 -24.55
N SER A 26 2.93 16.83 -23.85
CA SER A 26 4.18 16.17 -23.49
C SER A 26 3.94 14.67 -23.33
N PRO A 27 4.82 13.79 -23.84
CA PRO A 27 4.68 12.35 -23.68
C PRO A 27 4.72 11.90 -22.21
N ASN A 28 5.30 12.73 -21.33
CA ASN A 28 5.46 12.41 -19.91
C ASN A 28 4.37 13.06 -19.03
N LEU A 29 3.38 13.73 -19.65
CA LEU A 29 2.26 14.34 -18.96
C LEU A 29 0.96 13.68 -19.42
N VAL A 30 0.38 12.87 -18.54
CA VAL A 30 -0.91 12.22 -18.79
C VAL A 30 -2.02 13.14 -18.27
N PRO A 31 -2.95 13.60 -19.12
CA PRO A 31 -4.10 14.38 -18.67
C PRO A 31 -4.95 13.59 -17.67
N ILE A 32 -5.33 14.22 -16.56
CA ILE A 32 -6.20 13.62 -15.54
C ILE A 32 -7.36 14.55 -15.19
N SER A 33 -8.42 13.97 -14.61
CA SER A 33 -9.52 14.75 -14.08
C SER A 33 -9.14 15.49 -12.79
N GLU A 34 -9.86 16.58 -12.49
CA GLU A 34 -9.78 17.26 -11.19
C GLU A 34 -10.04 16.30 -10.01
N GLN A 35 -10.95 15.34 -10.19
CA GLN A 35 -11.23 14.33 -9.17
C GLN A 35 -10.01 13.45 -8.90
N GLN A 36 -9.32 12.99 -9.95
CA GLN A 36 -8.09 12.20 -9.79
C GLN A 36 -6.98 13.00 -9.12
N TYR A 37 -6.83 14.28 -9.51
CA TYR A 37 -5.88 15.19 -8.86
C TYR A 37 -6.17 15.34 -7.36
N LYS A 38 -7.42 15.60 -6.99
CA LYS A 38 -7.85 15.78 -5.58
C LYS A 38 -7.79 14.50 -4.74
N ARG A 39 -7.97 13.31 -5.33
CA ARG A 39 -7.86 12.04 -4.60
C ARG A 39 -6.44 11.73 -4.14
N GLY A 40 -5.42 12.22 -4.85
CA GLY A 40 -4.01 12.05 -4.47
C GLY A 40 -3.51 10.59 -4.49
N ASN A 41 -4.26 9.66 -5.08
CA ASN A 41 -3.96 8.24 -5.12
C ASN A 41 -3.15 7.81 -6.35
N LEU A 42 -2.86 8.71 -7.29
CA LEU A 42 -2.12 8.38 -8.51
C LEU A 42 -0.63 8.17 -8.29
N LEU A 43 -0.02 8.70 -7.22
CA LEU A 43 1.40 8.47 -6.97
C LEU A 43 1.72 6.98 -6.88
N PHE A 44 2.82 6.59 -7.54
CA PHE A 44 3.30 5.23 -7.68
C PHE A 44 2.46 4.29 -8.55
N THR A 45 1.32 4.73 -9.08
CA THR A 45 0.61 3.96 -10.13
C THR A 45 1.46 3.87 -11.39
N ARG A 46 1.14 2.91 -12.25
CA ARG A 46 1.67 2.80 -13.62
C ARG A 46 0.59 3.20 -14.62
N TYR A 47 0.92 4.07 -15.55
CA TYR A 47 0.09 4.37 -16.70
C TYR A 47 0.51 3.49 -17.89
N ALA A 48 -0.40 2.65 -18.34
CA ALA A 48 -0.19 1.76 -19.49
C ALA A 48 -1.53 1.53 -20.19
N ASP A 49 -1.50 1.32 -21.51
CA ASP A 49 -2.68 1.00 -22.32
C ASP A 49 -3.86 1.99 -22.13
N GLY A 50 -3.54 3.26 -21.89
CA GLY A 50 -4.52 4.33 -21.71
C GLY A 50 -5.12 4.44 -20.30
N GLY A 51 -4.68 3.62 -19.34
CA GLY A 51 -5.22 3.59 -17.97
C GLY A 51 -4.16 3.55 -16.88
N PHE A 52 -4.55 3.94 -15.67
CA PHE A 52 -3.72 3.75 -14.48
C PHE A 52 -3.99 2.37 -13.87
N THR A 53 -2.93 1.73 -13.38
CA THR A 53 -2.95 0.50 -12.60
C THR A 53 -2.06 0.66 -11.37
N GLY A 54 -2.29 -0.14 -10.33
CA GLY A 54 -1.43 -0.12 -9.16
C GLY A 54 -1.93 -1.03 -8.06
N ASP A 55 -1.03 -1.84 -7.52
CA ASP A 55 -1.29 -2.72 -6.39
C ASP A 55 -0.89 -2.01 -5.10
N PHE A 56 -1.88 -1.59 -4.33
CA PHE A 56 -1.72 -0.88 -3.08
C PHE A 56 -2.15 -1.77 -1.90
N VAL A 57 -1.70 -1.41 -0.70
CA VAL A 57 -2.07 -2.13 0.52
C VAL A 57 -2.83 -1.24 1.49
N ARG A 58 -3.88 -1.82 2.08
CA ARG A 58 -4.47 -1.40 3.35
C ARG A 58 -4.18 -2.47 4.39
N MET A 59 -3.66 -2.05 5.55
CA MET A 59 -3.40 -2.94 6.68
C MET A 59 -4.27 -2.55 7.85
N GLU A 60 -4.87 -3.54 8.50
CA GLU A 60 -5.67 -3.37 9.71
C GLU A 60 -5.29 -4.43 10.71
N ALA A 61 -5.14 -4.04 11.97
CA ALA A 61 -4.90 -4.96 13.06
C ALA A 61 -6.15 -5.00 13.95
N ASP A 62 -6.51 -6.19 14.43
CA ASP A 62 -7.58 -6.35 15.43
C ASP A 62 -7.24 -5.60 16.74
N LYS A 63 -5.95 -5.49 17.06
CA LYS A 63 -5.39 -4.73 18.17
C LYS A 63 -4.08 -4.06 17.76
N THR A 64 -3.73 -2.94 18.37
CA THR A 64 -2.43 -2.27 18.16
C THR A 64 -1.52 -2.36 19.38
N GLN A 65 -1.99 -2.99 20.46
CA GLN A 65 -1.23 -3.24 21.68
C GLN A 65 -1.62 -4.59 22.29
N ILE A 66 -0.62 -5.41 22.64
CA ILE A 66 -0.77 -6.74 23.26
C ILE A 66 0.32 -6.98 24.32
N ARG A 67 0.16 -8.01 25.16
CA ARG A 67 1.18 -8.41 26.14
C ARG A 67 2.33 -9.15 25.46
N ALA A 68 3.53 -8.93 25.96
CA ALA A 68 4.74 -9.64 25.56
C ALA A 68 4.92 -10.93 26.37
N ASP A 69 3.96 -11.87 26.28
CA ASP A 69 3.98 -13.15 27.01
C ASP A 69 4.19 -14.37 26.08
N GLY A 70 4.36 -14.14 24.78
CA GLY A 70 4.46 -15.19 23.76
C GLY A 70 3.13 -15.88 23.41
N GLU A 71 2.05 -15.60 24.13
CA GLU A 71 0.71 -16.20 23.95
C GLU A 71 -0.30 -15.21 23.37
N ASP A 72 -0.29 -13.95 23.82
CA ASP A 72 -1.14 -12.89 23.28
C ASP A 72 -0.74 -12.61 21.82
N THR A 73 -1.75 -12.45 20.99
CA THR A 73 -1.58 -12.35 19.54
C THR A 73 -2.35 -11.15 18.99
N VAL A 74 -1.78 -10.60 17.95
CA VAL A 74 -2.42 -9.64 17.05
C VAL A 74 -2.61 -10.32 15.69
N THR A 75 -3.77 -10.13 15.09
CA THR A 75 -4.01 -10.53 13.70
C THR A 75 -4.07 -9.27 12.84
N VAL A 76 -3.18 -9.22 11.85
CA VAL A 76 -3.14 -8.15 10.86
C VAL A 76 -3.75 -8.66 9.55
N THR A 77 -4.84 -8.04 9.13
CA THR A 77 -5.45 -8.23 7.82
C THR A 77 -4.76 -7.30 6.81
N ILE A 78 -4.16 -7.89 5.79
CA ILE A 78 -3.56 -7.22 4.63
C ILE A 78 -4.55 -7.30 3.49
N THR A 79 -5.03 -6.15 3.01
CA THR A 79 -5.94 -6.06 1.86
C THR A 79 -5.21 -5.38 0.70
N VAL A 80 -5.05 -6.11 -0.40
CA VAL A 80 -4.55 -5.59 -1.68
C VAL A 80 -5.70 -4.90 -2.39
N VAL A 81 -5.54 -3.60 -2.63
CA VAL A 81 -6.50 -2.75 -3.33
C VAL A 81 -5.88 -2.20 -4.61
N ASP A 82 -6.72 -1.86 -5.57
CA ASP A 82 -6.27 -1.12 -6.74
C ASP A 82 -6.04 0.37 -6.39
N TRP A 83 -5.53 1.13 -7.35
CA TRP A 83 -5.33 2.56 -7.19
C TRP A 83 -6.62 3.32 -6.84
N GLN A 84 -7.80 2.81 -7.19
CA GLN A 84 -9.10 3.42 -6.87
C GLN A 84 -9.59 3.08 -5.46
N GLY A 85 -8.91 2.18 -4.75
CA GLY A 85 -9.26 1.71 -3.42
C GLY A 85 -10.21 0.50 -3.42
N GLN A 86 -10.42 -0.15 -4.56
CA GLN A 86 -11.24 -1.36 -4.65
C GLN A 86 -10.39 -2.60 -4.36
N VAL A 87 -10.94 -3.57 -3.62
CA VAL A 87 -10.23 -4.83 -3.33
C VAL A 87 -9.99 -5.60 -4.63
N GLN A 88 -8.76 -6.05 -4.83
CA GLN A 88 -8.39 -6.86 -5.98
C GLN A 88 -8.77 -8.32 -5.77
N LYS A 89 -10.02 -8.66 -6.08
CA LYS A 89 -10.59 -10.02 -5.86
C LYS A 89 -9.92 -11.12 -6.68
N GLU A 90 -9.18 -10.77 -7.72
CA GLU A 90 -8.43 -11.72 -8.56
C GLU A 90 -6.97 -11.89 -8.09
N PHE A 91 -6.50 -11.06 -7.14
CA PHE A 91 -5.15 -11.17 -6.61
C PHE A 91 -5.03 -12.39 -5.70
N ASN A 92 -4.26 -13.40 -6.14
CA ASN A 92 -4.05 -14.67 -5.43
C ASN A 92 -2.56 -15.02 -5.28
N ASN A 93 -1.70 -13.99 -5.29
CA ASN A 93 -0.25 -14.11 -5.25
C ASN A 93 0.29 -14.03 -3.81
N GLU A 94 1.58 -14.32 -3.66
CA GLU A 94 2.30 -14.06 -2.42
C GLU A 94 2.55 -12.55 -2.25
N VAL A 95 2.38 -12.08 -1.01
CA VAL A 95 2.77 -10.75 -0.57
C VAL A 95 3.99 -10.89 0.32
N ALA A 96 5.10 -10.26 -0.06
CA ALA A 96 6.27 -10.17 0.80
C ALA A 96 5.98 -9.20 1.96
N VAL A 97 6.26 -9.63 3.18
CA VAL A 97 6.14 -8.82 4.39
C VAL A 97 7.46 -8.84 5.17
N GLU A 98 7.74 -7.74 5.84
CA GLU A 98 8.93 -7.55 6.67
C GLU A 98 8.48 -7.17 8.08
N LEU A 99 8.89 -7.97 9.07
CA LEU A 99 8.67 -7.71 10.49
C LEU A 99 10.02 -7.54 11.17
N ASN A 100 10.31 -6.34 11.68
CA ASN A 100 11.60 -6.00 12.31
C ASN A 100 12.83 -6.41 11.48
N GLY A 101 12.75 -6.25 10.15
CA GLY A 101 13.83 -6.58 9.22
C GLY A 101 13.87 -8.05 8.76
N ILE A 102 13.05 -8.93 9.35
CA ILE A 102 12.91 -10.31 8.89
C ILE A 102 11.84 -10.37 7.81
N ARG A 103 12.21 -10.86 6.62
CA ARG A 103 11.30 -11.01 5.48
C ARG A 103 10.69 -12.40 5.42
N GLN A 104 9.40 -12.44 5.13
CA GLN A 104 8.62 -13.64 4.87
C GLN A 104 7.58 -13.37 3.78
N THR A 105 6.94 -14.41 3.25
CA THR A 105 5.82 -14.27 2.32
C THR A 105 4.54 -14.80 2.94
N VAL A 106 3.43 -14.12 2.66
CA VAL A 106 2.08 -14.60 3.00
C VAL A 106 1.23 -14.70 1.75
N LYS A 107 0.44 -15.76 1.66
CA LYS A 107 -0.42 -15.97 0.50
C LYS A 107 -1.69 -15.14 0.64
N ALA A 108 -1.93 -14.25 -0.32
CA ALA A 108 -3.22 -13.60 -0.45
C ALA A 108 -4.20 -14.50 -1.21
N ALA A 109 -5.44 -14.51 -0.76
CA ALA A 109 -6.56 -15.11 -1.47
C ALA A 109 -7.62 -14.02 -1.69
N LYS A 110 -8.01 -13.81 -2.95
CA LYS A 110 -8.96 -12.76 -3.35
C LYS A 110 -8.59 -11.37 -2.82
N GLY A 111 -7.30 -11.05 -2.84
CA GLY A 111 -6.75 -9.77 -2.39
C GLY A 111 -6.64 -9.64 -0.88
N VAL A 112 -6.84 -10.70 -0.09
CA VAL A 112 -6.74 -10.65 1.37
C VAL A 112 -5.74 -11.68 1.88
N ALA A 113 -4.85 -11.25 2.76
CA ALA A 113 -3.94 -12.11 3.53
C ALA A 113 -4.04 -11.77 5.02
N GLU A 114 -3.70 -12.72 5.89
CA GLU A 114 -3.63 -12.51 7.33
C GLU A 114 -2.23 -12.86 7.83
N VAL A 115 -1.75 -12.06 8.78
CA VAL A 115 -0.49 -12.28 9.51
C VAL A 115 -0.81 -12.27 10.99
N THR A 116 -0.47 -13.35 11.70
CA THR A 116 -0.52 -13.38 13.17
C THR A 116 0.85 -13.10 13.73
N ILE A 117 0.93 -12.22 14.72
CA ILE A 117 2.19 -11.86 15.40
C ILE A 117 2.01 -12.08 16.90
N SER A 118 3.00 -12.70 17.52
CA SER A 118 3.21 -12.75 18.97
C SER A 118 4.67 -12.46 19.28
N SER A 119 4.96 -12.14 20.54
CA SER A 119 6.31 -11.89 21.06
C SER A 119 6.33 -12.12 22.56
N ASP A 120 7.45 -12.62 23.08
CA ASP A 120 7.81 -12.66 24.51
C ASP A 120 8.69 -11.46 24.91
N GLU A 121 9.13 -10.65 23.95
CA GLU A 121 9.88 -9.43 24.18
C GLU A 121 9.00 -8.18 24.01
N PRO A 122 9.01 -7.24 24.97
CA PRO A 122 8.32 -5.96 24.85
C PRO A 122 9.00 -5.11 23.77
N GLY A 123 8.21 -4.31 23.05
CA GLY A 123 8.74 -3.45 22.01
C GLY A 123 7.74 -2.99 20.96
N ALA A 124 8.19 -2.09 20.10
CA ALA A 124 7.44 -1.65 18.93
C ALA A 124 7.85 -2.48 17.71
N TYR A 125 6.90 -3.21 17.14
CA TYR A 125 7.10 -4.04 15.96
C TYR A 125 6.45 -3.36 14.76
N ALA A 126 7.21 -3.16 13.69
CA ALA A 126 6.71 -2.60 12.44
C ALA A 126 6.58 -3.71 11.40
N LEU A 127 5.35 -3.96 10.95
CA LEU A 127 5.03 -4.86 9.85
C LEU A 127 4.87 -4.03 8.57
N LYS A 128 5.67 -4.34 7.55
CA LYS A 128 5.62 -3.67 6.25
C LYS A 128 5.34 -4.67 5.15
N THR A 129 4.60 -4.29 4.12
CA THR A 129 4.64 -5.05 2.85
C THR A 129 5.82 -4.58 2.00
N VAL A 130 6.27 -5.41 1.08
CA VAL A 130 7.38 -5.10 0.17
C VAL A 130 7.03 -5.54 -1.25
N GLY A 131 7.51 -4.78 -2.24
CA GLY A 131 7.43 -5.15 -3.65
C GLY A 131 6.12 -4.80 -4.36
N LEU A 132 5.18 -4.15 -3.67
CA LEU A 132 3.97 -3.61 -4.28
C LEU A 132 4.19 -2.16 -4.73
N ASP A 133 3.31 -1.65 -5.60
CA ASP A 133 3.40 -0.28 -6.11
C ASP A 133 3.32 0.74 -4.97
N ARG A 134 2.45 0.46 -3.98
CA ARG A 134 2.41 1.16 -2.70
C ARG A 134 2.32 0.18 -1.54
N ASN A 135 3.40 0.11 -0.78
CA ASN A 135 3.47 -0.73 0.40
C ASN A 135 2.70 -0.16 1.59
N GLY A 136 2.20 -1.05 2.44
CA GLY A 136 1.62 -0.73 3.74
C GLY A 136 2.67 -0.83 4.85
N ASP A 137 2.44 -0.07 5.93
CA ASP A 137 3.20 -0.13 7.18
C ASP A 137 2.18 -0.08 8.33
N LEU A 138 2.32 -0.99 9.30
CA LEU A 138 1.51 -1.04 10.50
C LEU A 138 2.40 -1.33 11.71
N LYS A 139 2.22 -0.53 12.77
CA LYS A 139 2.93 -0.69 14.04
C LYS A 139 2.05 -1.40 15.07
N VAL A 140 2.61 -2.39 15.75
CA VAL A 140 2.05 -3.05 16.93
C VAL A 140 2.98 -2.83 18.11
N VAL A 141 2.42 -2.58 19.30
CA VAL A 141 3.19 -2.39 20.54
C VAL A 141 2.99 -3.57 21.48
N PHE A 142 4.07 -4.23 21.85
CA PHE A 142 4.12 -5.26 22.86
C PHE A 142 4.53 -4.62 24.18
N VAL A 143 3.69 -4.75 25.20
CA VAL A 143 3.96 -4.23 26.56
C VAL A 143 4.29 -5.35 27.52
N ASP A 144 5.03 -5.04 28.58
CA ASP A 144 5.40 -6.01 29.61
C ASP A 144 4.17 -6.78 30.11
N GLY A 145 4.27 -8.10 30.10
CA GLY A 145 3.32 -9.00 30.76
C GLY A 145 3.57 -8.99 32.26
N ASN A 146 3.10 -7.95 32.96
CA ASN A 146 3.01 -7.96 34.43
C ASN A 146 1.88 -8.88 34.91
#